data_AF-A0A6P3G972-F1
#
_entry.id   AF-A0A6P3G972-F1
#
_cell.length_a   1.000
_cell.length_b   1.000
_cell.length_c   1.000
_cell.angle_alpha   90.00
_cell.angle_beta   90.00
_cell.angle_gamma   90.00
#
_symmetry.space_group_name_H-M   'P 1'
#
loop_
_entity.id
_entity.type
_entity.pdbx_description
1 polymer ?
#
loop_
_entity_poly.entity_id
_entity_poly.type
_entity_poly.pdbx_seq_one_letter_code
_entity_poly.pdbx_strand_id
1 'polypeptide(L)'
;MKHINLSFAACGFLGIYHLGAASALCNHGRNLLKDVKACAGASAGSLVASVLLTAPQKIEECNKFTYDFAEEIRRQSFGALTPGYDFMARLRSGVESILPTNAHELAHGRLHVSITNTRTRRNCLVSSFPSREDLVKVLLASSFLPIYAGLKPVEYKGQRWVDGGFTNSLPVLPVGRTVTISPFSGRLDISPQDKGRLHFYVSITNQEVLSVTNGW
;
A
#
# COMPACT_ATOMS: atom_id res chain seq x y z
N MET A 1 24.27 4.21 -13.29
CA MET A 1 22.85 4.58 -13.47
C MET A 1 22.27 4.95 -12.11
N LYS A 2 21.41 5.98 -12.06
CA LYS A 2 20.79 6.44 -10.81
C LYS A 2 19.90 5.31 -10.26
N HIS A 3 20.15 4.87 -9.04
CA HIS A 3 19.30 3.90 -8.34
C HIS A 3 17.92 4.55 -8.14
N ILE A 4 16.87 4.02 -8.77
CA ILE A 4 15.50 4.56 -8.66
C ILE A 4 14.64 3.55 -7.92
N ASN A 5 13.78 4.06 -7.03
CA ASN A 5 12.76 3.28 -6.32
C ASN A 5 11.40 3.93 -6.53
N LEU A 6 10.33 3.16 -6.35
CA LEU A 6 8.96 3.65 -6.32
C LEU A 6 8.39 3.46 -4.91
N SER A 7 7.64 4.43 -4.39
CA SER A 7 6.97 4.29 -3.09
C SER A 7 5.52 4.73 -3.15
N PHE A 8 4.62 3.88 -2.68
CA PHE A 8 3.18 4.09 -2.73
C PHE A 8 2.60 4.29 -1.33
N ALA A 9 1.90 5.41 -1.13
CA ALA A 9 1.35 5.80 0.16
C ALA A 9 0.24 4.87 0.69
N ALA A 10 0.09 4.78 2.01
CA ALA A 10 -1.09 4.22 2.64
C ALA A 10 -2.33 5.08 2.35
N CYS A 11 -3.42 4.45 1.92
CA CYS A 11 -4.62 5.19 1.50
C CYS A 11 -5.95 4.39 1.46
N GLY A 12 -5.97 3.14 1.92
CA GLY A 12 -7.17 2.30 1.87
C GLY A 12 -7.75 2.17 0.44
N PHE A 13 -9.06 2.38 0.29
CA PHE A 13 -9.74 2.27 -1.02
C PHE A 13 -9.35 3.34 -2.05
N LEU A 14 -8.65 4.41 -1.65
CA LEU A 14 -8.00 5.31 -2.62
C LEU A 14 -6.82 4.64 -3.34
N GLY A 15 -6.50 3.38 -3.01
CA GLY A 15 -5.58 2.52 -3.76
C GLY A 15 -5.93 2.38 -5.25
N ILE A 16 -7.16 2.70 -5.66
CA ILE A 16 -7.52 2.80 -7.08
C ILE A 16 -6.67 3.84 -7.84
N TYR A 17 -6.26 4.93 -7.17
CA TYR A 17 -5.33 5.92 -7.72
C TYR A 17 -3.97 5.28 -8.00
N HIS A 18 -3.46 4.47 -7.06
CA HIS A 18 -2.19 3.76 -7.21
C HIS A 18 -2.24 2.77 -8.37
N LEU A 19 -3.36 2.08 -8.58
CA LEU A 19 -3.54 1.19 -9.73
C LEU A 19 -3.56 1.98 -11.06
N GLY A 20 -4.17 3.16 -11.09
CA GLY A 20 -4.08 4.08 -12.22
C GLY A 20 -2.65 4.52 -12.50
N ALA A 21 -1.91 4.93 -11.47
CA ALA A 21 -0.50 5.30 -11.58
C ALA A 21 0.38 4.13 -12.05
N ALA A 22 0.16 2.94 -11.50
CA ALA A 22 0.86 1.71 -11.90
C ALA A 22 0.58 1.35 -13.38
N SER A 23 -0.67 1.46 -13.81
CA SER A 23 -1.06 1.26 -15.21
C SER A 23 -0.36 2.26 -16.14
N ALA A 24 -0.34 3.54 -15.78
CA ALA A 24 0.37 4.57 -16.54
C ALA A 24 1.88 4.31 -16.61
N LEU A 25 2.50 3.87 -15.52
CA LEU A 25 3.92 3.48 -15.50
C LEU A 25 4.20 2.28 -16.41
N CYS A 26 3.32 1.26 -16.43
CA CYS A 26 3.46 0.10 -17.31
C CYS A 26 3.31 0.46 -18.80
N ASN A 27 2.40 1.40 -19.11
CA ASN A 27 2.08 1.78 -20.48
C ASN A 27 3.07 2.81 -21.06
N HIS A 28 3.48 3.79 -20.26
CA HIS A 28 4.26 4.94 -20.72
C HIS A 28 5.65 5.03 -20.07
N GLY A 29 5.85 4.41 -18.91
CA GLY A 29 7.06 4.50 -18.11
C GLY A 29 8.02 3.31 -18.24
N ARG A 30 7.94 2.50 -19.30
CA ARG A 30 8.71 1.24 -19.44
C ARG A 30 10.23 1.44 -19.27
N ASN A 31 10.78 2.54 -19.75
CA ASN A 31 12.21 2.85 -19.58
C ASN A 31 12.56 3.15 -18.11
N LEU A 32 11.71 3.90 -17.41
CA LEU A 32 11.86 4.14 -15.96
C LEU A 32 11.79 2.82 -15.18
N LEU A 33 10.80 1.97 -15.48
CA LEU A 33 10.61 0.70 -14.78
C LEU A 33 11.80 -0.27 -14.92
N LYS A 34 12.55 -0.21 -16.03
CA LYS A 34 13.80 -0.99 -16.19
C LYS A 34 14.89 -0.61 -15.18
N ASP A 35 14.89 0.65 -14.76
CA ASP A 35 15.87 1.19 -13.80
C ASP A 35 15.41 1.07 -12.34
N VAL A 36 14.13 0.75 -12.10
CA VAL A 36 13.57 0.57 -10.75
C VAL A 36 14.20 -0.63 -10.06
N LYS A 37 14.87 -0.37 -8.93
CA LYS A 37 15.52 -1.41 -8.11
C LYS A 37 14.58 -1.96 -7.06
N ALA A 38 13.85 -1.10 -6.38
CA ALA A 38 12.89 -1.49 -5.37
C ALA A 38 11.57 -0.72 -5.45
N CYS A 39 10.51 -1.37 -4.96
CA CYS A 39 9.24 -0.77 -4.65
C CYS A 39 9.04 -0.76 -3.12
N ALA A 40 8.37 0.25 -2.60
CA ALA A 40 8.01 0.36 -1.21
C ALA A 40 6.54 0.76 -1.05
N GLY A 41 5.96 0.48 0.10
CA GLY A 41 4.63 0.99 0.41
C GLY A 41 4.11 0.56 1.77
N ALA A 42 2.96 1.14 2.10
CA ALA A 42 2.19 0.83 3.30
C ALA A 42 0.72 0.62 2.90
N SER A 43 -0.01 -0.26 3.58
CA SER A 43 -1.43 -0.50 3.33
C SER A 43 -1.70 -0.82 1.85
N ALA A 44 -2.75 -0.24 1.26
CA ALA A 44 -3.05 -0.33 -0.16
C ALA A 44 -1.84 -0.02 -1.08
N GLY A 45 -0.95 0.90 -0.68
CA GLY A 45 0.28 1.16 -1.43
C GLY A 45 1.22 -0.04 -1.47
N SER A 46 1.34 -0.80 -0.37
CA SER A 46 2.15 -2.03 -0.35
C SER A 46 1.56 -3.13 -1.25
N LEU A 47 0.23 -3.23 -1.31
CA LEU A 47 -0.48 -4.16 -2.19
C LEU A 47 -0.19 -3.83 -3.65
N VAL A 48 -0.38 -2.59 -4.08
CA VAL A 48 -0.09 -2.17 -5.46
C VAL A 48 1.39 -2.28 -5.81
N ALA A 49 2.29 -1.92 -4.88
CA ALA A 49 3.72 -2.10 -5.05
C ALA A 49 4.10 -3.57 -5.31
N SER A 50 3.46 -4.51 -4.59
CA SER A 50 3.68 -5.95 -4.79
C SER A 50 3.17 -6.44 -6.15
N VAL A 51 1.99 -5.97 -6.60
CA VAL A 51 1.44 -6.30 -7.92
C VAL A 51 2.33 -5.73 -9.03
N LEU A 52 2.70 -4.44 -8.96
CA LEU A 52 3.56 -3.82 -9.97
C LEU A 52 4.90 -4.54 -10.11
N LEU A 53 5.49 -4.97 -8.99
CA LEU A 53 6.80 -5.63 -8.98
C LEU A 53 6.74 -7.08 -9.46
N THR A 54 5.68 -7.82 -9.13
CA THR A 54 5.64 -9.28 -9.29
C THR A 54 4.67 -9.77 -10.36
N ALA A 55 3.65 -8.98 -10.69
CA ALA A 55 2.60 -9.31 -11.65
C ALA A 55 1.98 -8.06 -12.30
N PRO A 56 2.76 -7.21 -13.00
CA PRO A 56 2.24 -5.99 -13.63
C PRO A 56 1.11 -6.23 -14.63
N GLN A 57 1.07 -7.41 -15.26
CA GLN A 57 -0.02 -7.86 -16.14
C GLN A 57 -1.36 -8.08 -15.41
N LYS A 58 -1.35 -8.18 -14.08
CA LYS A 58 -2.54 -8.41 -13.25
C LYS A 58 -3.16 -7.12 -12.68
N ILE A 59 -2.68 -5.94 -13.10
CA ILE A 59 -3.21 -4.65 -12.63
C ILE A 59 -4.71 -4.50 -12.91
N GLU A 60 -5.19 -4.94 -14.08
CA GLU A 60 -6.62 -4.87 -14.42
C GLU A 60 -7.47 -5.82 -13.55
N GLU A 61 -7.00 -7.04 -13.28
CA GLU A 61 -7.64 -7.95 -12.34
C GLU A 61 -7.67 -7.37 -10.92
N CYS A 62 -6.60 -6.68 -10.51
CA CYS A 62 -6.53 -5.99 -9.24
C CYS A 62 -7.51 -4.79 -9.15
N ASN A 63 -7.69 -4.06 -10.25
CA ASN A 63 -8.73 -3.03 -10.36
C ASN A 63 -10.12 -3.63 -10.15
N LYS A 64 -10.45 -4.71 -10.88
CA LYS A 64 -11.73 -5.40 -10.74
C LYS A 64 -11.97 -5.88 -9.31
N PHE A 65 -10.97 -6.54 -8.72
CA PHE A 65 -11.04 -6.98 -7.32
C PHE A 65 -11.32 -5.80 -6.37
N THR A 66 -10.64 -4.66 -6.57
CA THR A 66 -10.81 -3.48 -5.73
C THR A 66 -12.23 -2.92 -5.81
N TYR A 67 -12.82 -2.87 -7.01
CA TYR A 67 -14.21 -2.46 -7.20
C TYR A 67 -15.19 -3.43 -6.53
N ASP A 68 -15.07 -4.72 -6.81
CA ASP A 68 -15.94 -5.77 -6.27
C ASP A 68 -15.87 -5.77 -4.74
N PHE A 69 -14.67 -5.65 -4.16
CA PHE A 69 -14.46 -5.60 -2.71
C PHE A 69 -15.08 -4.34 -2.08
N ALA A 70 -14.91 -3.17 -2.72
CA ALA A 70 -15.52 -1.93 -2.22
C ALA A 70 -17.05 -1.97 -2.31
N GLU A 71 -17.61 -2.57 -3.36
CA GLU A 71 -19.05 -2.75 -3.51
C GLU A 71 -19.61 -3.72 -2.47
N GLU A 72 -18.94 -4.86 -2.26
CA GLU A 72 -19.30 -5.87 -1.27
C GLU A 72 -19.41 -5.26 0.14
N ILE A 73 -18.43 -4.43 0.52
CA ILE A 73 -18.45 -3.70 1.80
C ILE A 73 -19.58 -2.69 1.85
N ARG A 74 -19.78 -1.87 0.81
CA ARG A 74 -20.85 -0.86 0.78
C ARG A 74 -22.26 -1.46 0.88
N ARG A 75 -22.44 -2.70 0.44
CA ARG A 75 -23.71 -3.42 0.55
C ARG A 75 -23.99 -3.96 1.96
N GLN A 76 -22.99 -4.00 2.84
CA GLN A 76 -23.18 -4.47 4.22
C GLN A 76 -23.81 -3.38 5.10
N SER A 77 -24.70 -3.77 6.03
CA SER A 77 -25.45 -2.85 6.90
C SER A 77 -24.58 -1.92 7.76
N PHE A 78 -23.37 -2.37 8.13
CA PHE A 78 -22.38 -1.58 8.88
C PHE A 78 -21.02 -1.53 8.18
N GLY A 79 -21.00 -1.68 6.85
CA GLY A 79 -19.76 -1.76 6.09
C GLY A 79 -18.87 -2.92 6.56
N ALA A 80 -17.57 -2.67 6.68
CA ALA A 80 -16.60 -3.66 7.14
C ALA A 80 -16.79 -4.08 8.61
N LEU A 81 -17.59 -3.33 9.39
CA LEU A 81 -17.91 -3.64 10.79
C LEU A 81 -19.12 -4.57 10.94
N THR A 82 -19.71 -5.00 9.83
CA THR A 82 -20.89 -5.87 9.84
C THR A 82 -20.55 -7.21 10.49
N PRO A 83 -21.28 -7.64 11.54
CA PRO A 83 -21.02 -8.93 12.18
C PRO A 83 -21.06 -10.08 11.17
N GLY A 84 -20.03 -10.92 11.19
CA GLY A 84 -19.88 -12.03 10.26
C GLY A 84 -19.18 -11.70 8.94
N TYR A 85 -18.95 -10.42 8.63
CA TYR A 85 -18.13 -10.02 7.48
C TYR A 85 -16.63 -10.13 7.83
N ASP A 86 -15.89 -10.95 7.09
CA ASP A 86 -14.44 -11.08 7.28
C ASP A 86 -13.66 -10.34 6.19
N PHE A 87 -13.41 -9.06 6.46
CA PHE A 87 -12.62 -8.18 5.59
C PHE A 87 -11.24 -8.77 5.28
N MET A 88 -10.57 -9.36 6.28
CA MET A 88 -9.19 -9.85 6.12
C MET A 88 -9.14 -11.16 5.37
N ALA A 89 -10.11 -12.06 5.56
CA ALA A 89 -10.22 -13.26 4.73
C ALA A 89 -10.49 -12.90 3.26
N ARG A 90 -11.38 -11.94 3.00
CA ARG A 90 -11.67 -11.46 1.66
C ARG A 90 -10.44 -10.83 1.00
N LEU A 91 -9.71 -9.99 1.73
CA LEU A 91 -8.46 -9.39 1.26
C LEU A 91 -7.39 -10.46 0.98
N ARG A 92 -7.21 -11.42 1.88
CA ARG A 92 -6.28 -12.54 1.73
C ARG A 92 -6.54 -13.33 0.45
N SER A 93 -7.81 -13.68 0.19
CA SER A 93 -8.22 -14.35 -1.04
C SER A 93 -7.83 -13.56 -2.30
N GLY A 94 -7.94 -12.23 -2.26
CA GLY A 94 -7.45 -11.35 -3.32
C GLY A 94 -5.96 -11.43 -3.55
N VAL A 95 -5.18 -11.27 -2.49
CA VAL A 95 -3.71 -11.33 -2.57
C VAL A 95 -3.26 -12.70 -3.08
N GLU A 96 -3.84 -13.79 -2.57
CA GLU A 96 -3.50 -15.16 -2.95
C GLU A 96 -3.96 -15.53 -4.37
N SER A 97 -4.96 -14.86 -4.94
CA SER A 97 -5.41 -15.09 -6.32
C SER A 97 -4.64 -14.26 -7.35
N ILE A 98 -4.30 -13.01 -7.00
CA ILE A 98 -3.63 -12.07 -7.90
C ILE A 98 -2.13 -12.31 -7.96
N LEU A 99 -1.48 -12.54 -6.82
CA LEU A 99 -0.02 -12.69 -6.78
C LEU A 99 0.41 -14.09 -7.24
N PRO A 100 1.48 -14.21 -8.04
CA PRO A 100 1.99 -15.50 -8.50
C PRO A 100 2.52 -16.35 -7.34
N THR A 101 2.70 -17.64 -7.60
CA THR A 101 3.21 -18.59 -6.60
C THR A 101 4.63 -18.24 -6.11
N ASN A 102 5.47 -17.71 -6.99
CA ASN A 102 6.83 -17.25 -6.70
C ASN A 102 6.93 -15.75 -6.34
N ALA A 103 5.82 -15.09 -6.00
CA ALA A 103 5.83 -13.64 -5.71
C ALA A 103 6.82 -13.23 -4.60
N HIS A 104 7.00 -14.09 -3.59
CA HIS A 104 7.95 -13.86 -2.50
C HIS A 104 9.41 -13.81 -2.95
N GLU A 105 9.79 -14.62 -3.94
CA GLU A 105 11.13 -14.62 -4.53
C GLU A 105 11.37 -13.33 -5.31
N LEU A 106 10.39 -12.93 -6.13
CA LEU A 106 10.44 -11.69 -6.92
C LEU A 106 10.46 -10.43 -6.04
N ALA A 107 9.76 -10.49 -4.90
CA ALA A 107 9.69 -9.42 -3.92
C ALA A 107 10.91 -9.37 -2.99
N HIS A 108 11.65 -10.47 -2.84
CA HIS A 108 12.76 -10.55 -1.88
C HIS A 108 13.84 -9.49 -2.16
N GLY A 109 14.11 -8.63 -1.19
CA GLY A 109 15.05 -7.51 -1.29
C GLY A 109 14.61 -6.38 -2.23
N ARG A 110 13.49 -6.52 -2.93
CA ARG A 110 12.97 -5.55 -3.91
C ARG A 110 11.66 -4.91 -3.50
N LEU A 111 10.87 -5.54 -2.64
CA LEU A 111 9.68 -4.96 -2.03
C LEU A 111 9.98 -4.58 -0.58
N HIS A 112 9.54 -3.40 -0.16
CA HIS A 112 9.70 -2.89 1.20
C HIS A 112 8.32 -2.55 1.77
N VAL A 113 7.83 -3.38 2.68
CA VAL A 113 6.48 -3.25 3.25
C VAL A 113 6.56 -2.66 4.66
N SER A 114 5.88 -1.53 4.84
CA SER A 114 5.77 -0.86 6.14
C SER A 114 4.73 -1.57 7.01
N ILE A 115 5.09 -1.92 8.24
CA ILE A 115 4.18 -2.47 9.25
C ILE A 115 4.43 -1.81 10.60
N THR A 116 3.37 -1.67 11.41
CA THR A 116 3.43 -1.02 12.72
C THR A 116 3.34 -2.06 13.83
N ASN A 117 4.31 -2.09 14.74
CA ASN A 117 4.25 -2.98 15.91
C ASN A 117 3.23 -2.46 16.93
N THR A 118 2.28 -3.30 17.36
CA THR A 118 1.20 -2.84 18.25
C THR A 118 1.68 -2.49 19.66
N ARG A 119 2.72 -3.17 20.15
CA ARG A 119 3.23 -2.98 21.51
C ARG A 119 4.19 -1.81 21.58
N THR A 120 5.19 -1.78 20.70
CA THR A 120 6.25 -0.76 20.74
C THR A 120 5.89 0.50 19.98
N ARG A 121 4.84 0.47 19.13
CA ARG A 121 4.44 1.55 18.21
C ARG A 121 5.57 1.98 17.28
N ARG A 122 6.54 1.10 17.03
CA ARG A 122 7.64 1.34 16.10
C ARG A 122 7.34 0.73 14.73
N ASN A 123 7.83 1.40 13.70
CA ASN A 123 7.76 0.89 12.33
C ASN A 123 8.76 -0.25 12.12
N CYS A 124 8.41 -1.18 11.23
CA CYS A 124 9.34 -2.10 10.61
C CYS A 124 9.10 -2.09 9.10
N LEU A 125 10.18 -1.97 8.33
CA LEU A 125 10.15 -2.03 6.88
C LEU A 125 10.66 -3.41 6.44
N VAL A 126 9.74 -4.34 6.18
CA VAL A 126 10.06 -5.72 5.86
C VAL A 126 10.38 -5.86 4.38
N SER A 127 11.54 -6.45 4.06
CA SER A 127 11.96 -6.71 2.68
C SER A 127 12.45 -8.13 2.40
N SER A 128 12.40 -9.01 3.42
CA SER A 128 12.80 -10.41 3.30
C SER A 128 11.59 -11.31 3.49
N PHE A 129 11.30 -12.12 2.46
CA PHE A 129 10.15 -13.02 2.40
C PHE A 129 10.65 -14.46 2.16
N PRO A 130 10.79 -15.28 3.21
CA PRO A 130 11.23 -16.67 3.08
C PRO A 130 10.24 -17.57 2.35
N SER A 131 8.95 -17.23 2.36
CA SER A 131 7.90 -17.98 1.68
C SER A 131 6.82 -17.05 1.12
N ARG A 132 5.98 -17.59 0.23
CA ARG A 132 4.78 -16.89 -0.27
C ARG A 132 3.86 -16.48 0.88
N GLU A 133 3.72 -17.34 1.89
CA GLU A 133 2.87 -17.03 3.04
C GLU A 133 3.47 -15.94 3.94
N ASP A 134 4.80 -15.85 4.05
CA ASP A 134 5.43 -14.71 4.72
C ASP A 134 5.09 -13.40 4.02
N LEU A 135 5.15 -13.36 2.68
CA LEU A 135 4.77 -12.18 1.90
C LEU A 135 3.30 -11.82 2.11
N VAL A 136 2.38 -12.78 1.95
CA VAL A 136 0.93 -12.56 2.14
C VAL A 136 0.66 -12.03 3.55
N LYS A 137 1.21 -12.67 4.58
CA LYS A 137 1.04 -12.26 5.98
C LYS A 137 1.55 -10.85 6.25
N VAL A 138 2.70 -10.46 5.69
CA VAL A 138 3.24 -9.11 5.84
C VAL A 138 2.37 -8.06 5.12
N LEU A 139 1.85 -8.37 3.93
CA LEU A 139 0.91 -7.50 3.22
C LEU A 139 -0.40 -7.32 4.01
N LEU A 140 -0.94 -8.41 4.55
CA LEU A 140 -2.13 -8.37 5.42
C LEU A 140 -1.88 -7.56 6.69
N ALA A 141 -0.73 -7.71 7.34
CA ALA A 141 -0.34 -6.89 8.48
C ALA A 141 -0.29 -5.40 8.09
N SER A 142 0.29 -5.09 6.93
CA SER A 142 0.38 -3.72 6.41
C SER A 142 -0.97 -3.09 6.09
N SER A 143 -2.01 -3.89 5.88
CA SER A 143 -3.39 -3.44 5.57
C SER A 143 -4.39 -3.64 6.72
N PHE A 144 -3.94 -4.06 7.90
CA PHE A 144 -4.84 -4.29 9.04
C PHE A 144 -5.09 -2.98 9.81
N LEU A 145 -6.26 -2.38 9.61
CA LEU A 145 -6.76 -1.28 10.42
C LEU A 145 -7.56 -1.83 11.61
N PRO A 146 -7.12 -1.65 12.87
CA PRO A 146 -7.87 -2.11 14.04
C PRO A 146 -9.31 -1.60 14.03
N ILE A 147 -10.23 -2.41 14.56
CA ILE A 147 -11.69 -2.16 14.58
C ILE A 147 -12.30 -2.34 13.18
N TYR A 148 -11.77 -1.67 12.16
CA TYR A 148 -12.27 -1.75 10.78
C TYR A 148 -12.07 -3.13 10.12
N ALA A 149 -10.86 -3.69 10.25
CA ALA A 149 -10.47 -4.97 9.66
C ALA A 149 -10.54 -6.14 10.67
N GLY A 150 -11.13 -5.91 11.84
CA GLY A 150 -11.25 -6.87 12.93
C GLY A 150 -10.53 -6.47 14.21
N LEU A 151 -10.58 -7.37 15.20
CA LEU A 151 -10.09 -7.12 16.56
C LEU A 151 -8.73 -7.75 16.86
N LYS A 152 -8.31 -8.74 16.08
CA LYS A 152 -7.07 -9.49 16.30
C LYS A 152 -5.99 -9.06 15.30
N PRO A 153 -4.95 -8.32 15.74
CA PRO A 153 -3.82 -7.97 14.88
C PRO A 153 -3.14 -9.19 14.27
N VAL A 154 -2.43 -8.97 13.15
CA VAL A 154 -1.70 -10.04 12.47
C VAL A 154 -0.47 -10.43 13.27
N GLU A 155 -0.32 -11.72 13.57
CA GLU A 155 0.88 -12.25 14.20
C GLU A 155 1.94 -12.61 13.15
N TYR A 156 3.12 -12.02 13.27
CA TYR A 156 4.27 -12.27 12.41
C TYR A 156 5.55 -12.26 13.24
N LYS A 157 6.35 -13.34 13.13
CA LYS A 157 7.61 -13.55 13.88
C LYS A 157 7.45 -13.33 15.39
N GLY A 158 6.41 -13.93 15.99
CA GLY A 158 6.11 -13.86 17.43
C GLY A 158 5.68 -12.48 17.94
N GLN A 159 5.37 -11.55 17.04
CA GLN A 159 4.94 -10.19 17.36
C GLN A 159 3.64 -9.84 16.64
N ARG A 160 2.92 -8.84 17.15
CA ARG A 160 1.64 -8.38 16.61
C ARG A 160 1.81 -7.09 15.82
N TRP A 161 1.22 -7.06 14.63
CA TRP A 161 1.42 -6.01 13.65
C TRP A 161 0.09 -5.52 13.09
N VAL A 162 0.07 -4.23 12.76
CA VAL A 162 -1.06 -3.51 12.16
C VAL A 162 -0.54 -2.60 11.04
N ASP A 163 -1.47 -1.89 10.40
CA ASP A 163 -1.20 -1.09 9.21
C ASP A 163 0.07 -0.22 9.32
N GLY A 164 0.91 -0.27 8.30
CA GLY A 164 2.16 0.49 8.25
C GLY A 164 1.94 2.01 8.27
N GLY A 165 0.79 2.46 7.78
CA GLY A 165 0.36 3.84 7.74
C GLY A 165 0.31 4.52 9.10
N PHE A 166 0.17 3.78 10.19
CA PHE A 166 0.21 4.34 11.54
C PHE A 166 1.59 4.87 11.96
N THR A 167 2.68 4.44 11.29
CA THR A 167 4.04 4.87 11.65
C THR A 167 4.88 5.34 10.47
N ASN A 168 4.67 4.80 9.27
CA ASN A 168 5.35 5.20 8.05
C ASN A 168 4.44 4.92 6.84
N SER A 169 3.62 5.90 6.49
CA SER A 169 2.61 5.83 5.43
C SER A 169 3.19 5.92 4.03
N LEU A 170 4.34 6.55 3.85
CA LEU A 170 5.01 6.68 2.56
C LEU A 170 6.53 6.46 2.71
N PRO A 171 6.98 5.19 2.73
CA PRO A 171 8.37 4.87 3.03
C PRO A 171 9.34 5.40 1.95
N VAL A 172 10.37 6.14 2.37
CA VAL A 172 11.48 6.54 1.50
C VAL A 172 12.67 5.64 1.76
N LEU A 173 13.21 5.00 0.72
CA LEU A 173 14.34 4.10 0.86
C LEU A 173 15.66 4.89 1.01
N PRO A 174 16.60 4.42 1.84
CA PRO A 174 17.82 5.16 2.17
C PRO A 174 18.82 5.24 1.01
N VAL A 175 18.72 4.35 0.03
CA VAL A 175 19.63 4.28 -1.12
C VAL A 175 18.85 4.58 -2.39
N GLY A 176 19.35 5.54 -3.17
CA GLY A 176 18.75 5.94 -4.44
C GLY A 176 17.64 6.97 -4.33
N ARG A 177 17.09 7.37 -5.48
CA ARG A 177 15.97 8.30 -5.57
C ARG A 177 14.66 7.53 -5.48
N THR A 178 13.89 7.75 -4.43
CA THR A 178 12.56 7.15 -4.26
C THR A 178 11.49 8.07 -4.82
N VAL A 179 10.93 7.75 -5.99
CA VAL A 179 9.77 8.44 -6.58
C VAL A 179 8.52 8.15 -5.75
N THR A 180 7.85 9.18 -5.27
CA THR A 180 6.70 9.07 -4.37
C THR A 180 5.36 9.19 -5.10
N ILE A 181 4.45 8.26 -4.80
CA ILE A 181 3.11 8.20 -5.38
C ILE A 181 2.09 8.26 -4.24
N SER A 182 1.15 9.20 -4.33
CA SER A 182 0.08 9.35 -3.35
C SER A 182 -1.21 9.89 -3.96
N PRO A 183 -2.38 9.37 -3.56
CA PRO A 183 -3.68 9.94 -3.94
C PRO A 183 -3.99 11.26 -3.24
N PHE A 184 -3.15 11.70 -2.30
CA PHE A 184 -3.35 12.94 -1.57
C PHE A 184 -2.47 14.04 -2.16
N SER A 185 -3.04 15.22 -2.39
CA SER A 185 -2.30 16.40 -2.85
C SER A 185 -1.20 16.75 -1.85
N GLY A 186 -0.01 17.04 -2.35
CA GLY A 186 1.19 17.18 -1.51
C GLY A 186 2.45 17.45 -2.33
N ARG A 187 3.57 17.67 -1.65
CA ARG A 187 4.90 17.81 -2.26
C ARG A 187 5.49 16.45 -2.64
N LEU A 188 4.80 15.77 -3.54
CA LEU A 188 5.08 14.39 -3.94
C LEU A 188 5.26 14.34 -5.46
N ASP A 189 5.96 13.31 -5.96
CA ASP A 189 6.28 13.24 -7.40
C ASP A 189 5.06 12.97 -8.27
N ILE A 190 4.17 12.08 -7.80
CA ILE A 190 2.93 11.71 -8.47
C ILE A 190 1.78 11.84 -7.47
N SER A 191 1.10 12.98 -7.51
CA SER A 191 -0.09 13.28 -6.69
C SER A 191 -1.06 14.20 -7.43
N PRO A 192 -2.34 14.27 -7.01
CA PRO A 192 -3.26 15.25 -7.53
C PRO A 192 -2.74 16.68 -7.31
N GLN A 193 -2.97 17.56 -8.28
CA GLN A 193 -2.69 18.98 -8.14
C GLN A 193 -3.89 19.67 -7.50
N ASP A 194 -3.68 20.36 -6.38
CA ASP A 194 -4.67 21.28 -5.82
C ASP A 194 -4.35 22.71 -6.27
N LYS A 195 -5.39 23.47 -6.66
CA LYS A 195 -5.32 24.87 -7.13
C LYS A 195 -5.69 25.88 -6.02
N GLY A 196 -5.82 25.44 -4.77
CA GLY A 196 -6.13 26.29 -3.62
C GLY A 196 -5.13 27.44 -3.42
N ARG A 197 -5.61 28.59 -2.90
CA ARG A 197 -4.81 29.82 -2.70
C ARG A 197 -3.90 29.80 -1.45
N LEU A 198 -4.20 28.96 -0.46
CA LEU A 198 -3.36 28.75 0.72
C LEU A 198 -3.04 27.26 0.85
N HIS A 199 -1.77 26.94 0.99
CA HIS A 199 -1.32 25.56 1.16
C HIS A 199 -0.80 25.32 2.57
N PHE A 200 -1.61 24.67 3.41
CA PHE A 200 -1.18 24.15 4.71
C PHE A 200 -0.90 22.66 4.59
N TYR A 201 0.32 22.23 4.94
CA TYR A 201 0.69 20.81 4.86
C TYR A 201 0.72 20.21 6.27
N VAL A 202 0.11 19.03 6.42
CA VAL A 202 0.18 18.22 7.63
C VAL A 202 1.02 16.98 7.31
N SER A 203 2.07 16.76 8.10
CA SER A 203 2.83 15.52 8.05
C SER A 203 2.08 14.43 8.80
N ILE A 204 1.53 13.46 8.05
CA ILE A 204 0.95 12.24 8.61
C ILE A 204 1.94 11.13 8.34
N THR A 205 2.71 10.74 9.37
CA THR A 205 3.56 9.54 9.38
C THR A 205 4.48 9.40 8.15
N ASN A 206 5.27 10.44 7.83
CA ASN A 206 6.15 10.59 6.66
C ASN A 206 5.47 10.92 5.32
N GLN A 207 4.21 11.34 5.35
CA GLN A 207 3.52 11.88 4.18
C GLN A 207 3.09 13.32 4.43
N GLU A 208 3.55 14.26 3.60
CA GLU A 208 3.08 15.64 3.62
C GLU A 208 1.78 15.75 2.80
N VAL A 209 0.65 15.81 3.49
CA VAL A 209 -0.68 15.95 2.90
C VAL A 209 -1.13 17.39 3.02
N LEU A 210 -1.69 17.94 1.95
CA LEU A 210 -2.35 19.22 1.99
C LEU A 210 -3.62 19.15 2.85
N SER A 211 -3.67 19.94 3.91
CA SER A 211 -4.87 20.18 4.71
C SER A 211 -5.73 21.21 4.01
N VAL A 212 -6.93 20.79 3.62
CA VAL A 212 -7.93 21.70 3.07
C VAL A 212 -8.67 22.33 4.25
N THR A 213 -8.26 23.53 4.67
CA THR A 213 -9.14 24.36 5.48
C THR A 213 -10.23 24.90 4.57
N ASN A 214 -11.36 24.20 4.49
CA ASN A 214 -12.58 24.87 4.06
C ASN A 214 -12.90 25.91 5.13
N GLY A 215 -12.55 27.17 4.86
CA GLY A 215 -13.07 28.29 5.61
C GLY A 215 -14.60 28.26 5.47
N TRP A 216 -15.27 27.98 6.57
CA TRP A 216 -16.66 28.37 6.75
C TRP A 216 -16.70 29.86 7.09
#